data_AF-A0A7R9WAC0-F1
#
_entry.id   AF-A0A7R9WAC0-F1
#
_cell.length_a   1.000
_cell.length_b   1.000
_cell.length_c   1.000
_cell.angle_alpha   90.00
_cell.angle_beta   90.00
_cell.angle_gamma   90.00
#
_symmetry.space_group_name_H-M   'P 1'
#
loop_
_entity.id
_entity.type
_entity.pdbx_description
1 polymer ?
#
loop_
_entity_poly.entity_id
_entity_poly.type
_entity_poly.pdbx_seq_one_letter_code
_entity_poly.pdbx_strand_id
1 'polypeptide(L)'
;RVEETNRTLDEAFSDLSSLMSKARELVVLAERLAESSGTNKAENSELQRLVLSLGITSPVTRATSGASFHHELSRQLADWIVPILAKEDGIITLTDAFCLFNRARGTELVSPQDMLAACESWDALGIDLHLRRFESGVVVIHTKERSDEHACSKFKAALSSFESSIDSYEAAQILHTTPEIALEYLYMAESEGILCRDDG
;
A
#
# COMPACT_ATOMS: atom_id res chain seq x y z
N ARG A 1 3.23 -49.59 11.47
CA ARG A 1 4.12 -48.61 10.81
C ARG A 1 3.41 -47.72 9.77
N VAL A 2 2.83 -48.23 8.66
CA VAL A 2 2.06 -47.38 7.71
C VAL A 2 0.67 -46.98 8.26
N GLU A 3 0.00 -47.88 8.98
CA GLU A 3 -1.29 -47.56 9.63
C GLU A 3 -1.14 -46.59 10.80
N GLU A 4 -0.06 -46.70 11.57
CA GLU A 4 0.24 -45.74 12.65
C GLU A 4 0.52 -44.35 12.07
N THR A 5 1.28 -44.23 10.98
CA THR A 5 1.51 -42.94 10.33
C THR A 5 0.24 -42.33 9.74
N ASN A 6 -0.67 -43.16 9.21
CA ASN A 6 -1.97 -42.67 8.73
C ASN A 6 -2.85 -42.19 9.88
N ARG A 7 -2.89 -42.92 11.00
CA ARG A 7 -3.64 -42.48 12.17
C ARG A 7 -3.10 -41.18 12.76
N THR A 8 -1.78 -41.03 12.84
CA THR A 8 -1.16 -39.77 13.29
C THR A 8 -1.43 -38.61 12.33
N LEU A 9 -1.51 -38.88 11.01
CA LEU A 9 -1.91 -37.88 10.03
C LEU A 9 -3.38 -37.48 10.20
N ASP A 10 -4.29 -38.43 10.37
CA ASP A 10 -5.72 -38.16 10.57
C ASP A 10 -5.99 -37.39 11.86
N GLU A 11 -5.30 -37.74 12.95
CA GLU A 11 -5.33 -36.99 14.21
C GLU A 11 -4.81 -35.56 14.02
N ALA A 12 -3.69 -35.37 13.31
CA ALA A 12 -3.14 -34.04 13.03
C ALA A 12 -4.08 -33.18 12.15
N PHE A 13 -4.75 -33.78 11.15
CA PHE A 13 -5.73 -33.06 10.32
C PHE A 13 -7.01 -32.71 11.11
N SER A 14 -7.47 -33.60 11.99
CA SER A 14 -8.59 -33.33 12.89
C SER A 14 -8.28 -32.18 13.85
N ASP A 15 -7.07 -32.16 14.43
CA ASP A 15 -6.63 -31.09 15.34
C ASP A 15 -6.50 -29.75 14.59
N LEU A 16 -5.95 -29.76 13.38
CA LEU A 16 -5.88 -28.57 12.55
C LEU A 16 -7.29 -28.06 12.20
N SER A 17 -8.23 -28.95 11.88
CA SER A 17 -9.62 -28.57 11.60
C SER A 17 -10.32 -27.96 12.82
N SER A 18 -10.06 -28.49 14.01
CA SER A 18 -10.59 -27.97 15.27
C SER A 18 -10.01 -26.60 15.60
N LEU A 19 -8.71 -26.41 15.37
CA LEU A 19 -8.03 -25.14 15.53
C LEU A 19 -8.59 -24.08 14.57
N MET A 20 -8.79 -24.43 13.29
CA MET A 20 -9.38 -23.55 12.29
C MET A 20 -10.82 -23.14 12.64
N SER A 21 -11.61 -24.05 13.21
CA SER A 21 -12.96 -23.74 13.70
C SER A 21 -12.92 -22.70 14.83
N LYS A 22 -12.01 -22.86 15.79
CA LYS A 22 -11.86 -21.93 16.91
C LYS A 22 -11.33 -20.56 16.47
N ALA A 23 -10.41 -20.54 15.50
CA ALA A 23 -9.94 -19.30 14.91
C ALA A 23 -11.07 -18.54 14.19
N ARG A 24 -11.95 -19.23 13.44
CA ARG A 24 -13.13 -18.60 12.82
C ARG A 24 -14.09 -18.01 13.84
N GLU A 25 -14.37 -18.72 14.93
CA GLU A 25 -15.23 -18.20 16.02
C GLU A 25 -14.64 -16.91 16.62
N LEU A 26 -13.32 -16.85 16.81
CA LEU A 26 -12.64 -15.66 17.32
C LEU A 26 -12.68 -14.48 16.34
N VAL A 27 -12.53 -14.74 15.04
CA VAL A 27 -12.64 -13.69 13.99
C VAL A 27 -14.04 -13.09 13.98
N VAL A 28 -15.09 -13.91 14.00
CA VAL A 28 -16.49 -13.45 14.04
C VAL A 28 -16.78 -12.62 15.31
N LEU A 29 -16.19 -13.01 16.44
CA LEU A 29 -16.28 -12.24 17.69
C LEU A 29 -15.59 -10.88 17.59
N ALA A 30 -14.39 -10.85 16.97
CA ALA A 30 -13.64 -9.61 16.76
C ALA A 30 -14.38 -8.64 15.81
N GLU A 31 -15.01 -9.16 14.74
CA GLU A 31 -15.84 -8.37 13.82
C GLU A 31 -17.04 -7.74 14.54
N ARG A 32 -17.80 -8.54 15.31
CA ARG A 32 -18.93 -8.04 16.12
C ARG A 32 -18.49 -6.99 17.14
N LEU A 33 -17.31 -7.17 17.73
CA LEU A 33 -16.78 -6.21 18.71
C LEU A 33 -16.35 -4.91 18.03
N ALA A 34 -15.72 -4.99 16.86
CA ALA A 34 -15.35 -3.82 16.05
C ALA A 34 -16.57 -3.02 15.60
N GLU A 35 -17.65 -3.68 15.17
CA GLU A 35 -18.93 -3.05 14.82
C GLU A 35 -19.58 -2.36 16.03
N SER A 36 -19.49 -2.96 17.22
CA SER A 36 -20.05 -2.40 18.45
C SER A 36 -19.23 -1.25 19.08
N SER A 37 -17.95 -1.10 18.70
CA SER A 37 -16.99 -0.17 19.33
C SER A 37 -16.98 1.25 18.73
N GLY A 38 -17.94 1.58 17.86
CA GLY A 38 -18.09 2.91 17.24
C GLY A 38 -18.37 4.08 18.21
N THR A 39 -18.51 3.85 19.52
CA THR A 39 -18.96 4.85 20.50
C THR A 39 -17.92 5.30 21.54
N ASN A 40 -16.77 4.61 21.71
CA ASN A 40 -15.77 4.96 22.74
C ASN A 40 -14.36 5.14 22.16
N LYS A 41 -13.88 6.38 22.14
CA LYS A 41 -12.67 6.84 21.41
C LYS A 41 -11.32 6.64 22.12
N ALA A 42 -11.26 6.23 23.38
CA ALA A 42 -10.02 6.33 24.17
C ALA A 42 -9.25 5.01 24.38
N GLU A 43 -9.91 3.85 24.41
CA GLU A 43 -9.27 2.53 24.64
C GLU A 43 -8.95 1.78 23.33
N ASN A 44 -9.24 2.41 22.19
CA ASN A 44 -9.32 1.79 20.88
C ASN A 44 -7.98 1.60 20.15
N SER A 45 -6.83 2.04 20.72
CA SER A 45 -5.57 2.04 19.97
C SER A 45 -4.92 0.65 19.87
N GLU A 46 -4.98 -0.16 20.92
CA GLU A 46 -4.41 -1.52 20.91
C GLU A 46 -5.31 -2.50 20.15
N LEU A 47 -6.64 -2.38 20.30
CA LEU A 47 -7.61 -3.14 19.53
C LEU A 47 -7.60 -2.73 18.05
N GLN A 48 -7.48 -1.43 17.71
CA GLN A 48 -7.27 -1.02 16.32
C GLN A 48 -5.94 -1.53 15.78
N ARG A 49 -4.86 -1.54 16.57
CA ARG A 49 -3.59 -2.14 16.14
C ARG A 49 -3.70 -3.64 15.94
N LEU A 50 -4.46 -4.34 16.79
CA LEU A 50 -4.73 -5.76 16.66
C LEU A 50 -5.60 -6.05 15.44
N VAL A 51 -6.64 -5.25 15.16
CA VAL A 51 -7.50 -5.35 13.97
C VAL A 51 -6.73 -5.00 12.69
N LEU A 52 -5.90 -3.95 12.72
CA LEU A 52 -4.97 -3.64 11.63
C LEU A 52 -3.92 -4.75 11.44
N SER A 53 -3.52 -5.42 12.53
CA SER A 53 -2.65 -6.61 12.52
C SER A 53 -3.37 -7.90 12.13
N LEU A 54 -4.70 -7.93 12.18
CA LEU A 54 -5.54 -9.05 11.73
C LEU A 54 -5.79 -9.01 10.21
N GLY A 55 -5.23 -8.02 9.52
CA GLY A 55 -5.14 -8.00 8.07
C GLY A 55 -6.46 -7.72 7.37
N ILE A 56 -6.40 -7.64 6.05
CA ILE A 56 -7.56 -7.38 5.19
C ILE A 56 -8.60 -8.48 5.43
N THR A 57 -9.71 -8.14 6.07
CA THR A 57 -10.82 -9.05 6.33
C THR A 57 -11.41 -9.51 5.00
N SER A 58 -11.30 -10.81 4.72
CA SER A 58 -11.70 -11.47 3.46
C SER A 58 -10.99 -10.94 2.21
N PRO A 59 -9.73 -11.33 1.96
CA PRO A 59 -9.02 -10.94 0.74
C PRO A 59 -9.71 -11.48 -0.51
N VAL A 60 -9.70 -10.70 -1.59
CA VAL A 60 -10.22 -11.16 -2.89
C VAL A 60 -9.29 -12.26 -3.39
N THR A 61 -9.84 -13.46 -3.67
CA THR A 61 -9.08 -14.59 -4.22
C THR A 61 -9.59 -14.99 -5.60
N ARG A 62 -8.70 -15.57 -6.42
CA ARG A 62 -9.11 -16.13 -7.71
C ARG A 62 -10.18 -17.22 -7.56
N ALA A 63 -10.15 -17.96 -6.45
CA ALA A 63 -11.10 -19.03 -6.17
C ALA A 63 -12.53 -18.51 -5.91
N THR A 64 -12.66 -17.33 -5.30
CA THR A 64 -13.96 -16.72 -4.98
C THR A 64 -14.51 -15.84 -6.09
N SER A 65 -13.63 -15.15 -6.82
CA SER A 65 -14.03 -14.04 -7.70
C SER A 65 -13.87 -14.33 -9.20
N GLY A 66 -13.19 -15.43 -9.57
CA GLY A 66 -13.08 -15.91 -10.95
C GLY A 66 -12.65 -14.82 -11.95
N ALA A 67 -13.52 -14.50 -12.92
CA ALA A 67 -13.28 -13.50 -13.96
C ALA A 67 -13.30 -12.05 -13.45
N SER A 68 -13.94 -11.78 -12.31
CA SER A 68 -14.03 -10.45 -11.69
C SER A 68 -12.89 -10.17 -10.71
N PHE A 69 -11.93 -11.10 -10.59
CA PHE A 69 -10.83 -11.03 -9.63
C PHE A 69 -10.07 -9.69 -9.68
N HIS A 70 -9.63 -9.26 -10.86
CA HIS A 70 -8.85 -8.02 -11.00
C HIS A 70 -9.67 -6.77 -10.64
N HIS A 71 -10.96 -6.77 -10.97
CA HIS A 71 -11.86 -5.67 -10.67
C HIS A 71 -12.14 -5.53 -9.17
N GLU A 72 -12.42 -6.64 -8.48
CA GLU A 72 -12.61 -6.64 -7.02
C GLU A 72 -11.30 -6.35 -6.29
N LEU A 73 -10.18 -6.91 -6.77
CA LEU A 73 -8.85 -6.62 -6.23
C LEU A 73 -8.50 -5.14 -6.36
N SER A 74 -8.84 -4.51 -7.48
CA SER A 74 -8.61 -3.08 -7.72
C SER A 74 -9.32 -2.19 -6.71
N ARG A 75 -10.60 -2.48 -6.43
CA ARG A 75 -11.36 -1.75 -5.39
C ARG A 75 -10.80 -1.99 -3.99
N GLN A 76 -10.53 -3.25 -3.65
CA GLN A 76 -9.93 -3.60 -2.37
C GLN A 76 -8.57 -2.90 -2.16
N LEU A 77 -7.75 -2.84 -3.21
CA LEU A 77 -6.47 -2.16 -3.17
C LEU A 77 -6.64 -0.65 -3.00
N ALA A 78 -7.58 -0.03 -3.71
CA ALA A 78 -7.89 1.38 -3.60
C ALA A 78 -8.33 1.76 -2.16
N ASP A 79 -9.31 1.04 -1.62
CA ASP A 79 -9.83 1.30 -0.27
C ASP A 79 -8.74 1.14 0.80
N TRP A 80 -7.84 0.18 0.60
CA TRP A 80 -6.72 -0.07 1.51
C TRP A 80 -5.59 0.96 1.40
N ILE A 81 -5.25 1.43 0.19
CA ILE A 81 -4.09 2.32 -0.03
C ILE A 81 -4.40 3.77 0.34
N VAL A 82 -5.64 4.23 0.19
CA VAL A 82 -6.06 5.62 0.52
C VAL A 82 -5.60 6.08 1.92
N PRO A 83 -5.86 5.35 3.02
CA PRO A 83 -5.41 5.76 4.34
C PRO A 83 -3.88 5.70 4.54
N ILE A 84 -3.15 4.97 3.68
CA ILE A 84 -1.68 4.94 3.69
C ILE A 84 -1.13 6.15 2.95
N LEU A 85 -1.66 6.46 1.76
CA LEU A 85 -1.30 7.67 1.01
C LEU A 85 -1.56 8.94 1.82
N ALA A 86 -2.65 9.00 2.59
CA ALA A 86 -2.93 10.13 3.47
C ALA A 86 -1.86 10.34 4.57
N LYS A 87 -1.11 9.29 4.94
CA LYS A 87 0.01 9.38 5.90
C LYS A 87 1.35 9.69 5.23
N GLU A 88 1.54 9.22 4.01
CA GLU A 88 2.77 9.37 3.21
C GLU A 88 2.69 10.57 2.23
N ASP A 89 1.96 11.63 2.59
CA ASP A 89 1.82 12.89 1.81
C ASP A 89 1.39 12.69 0.33
N GLY A 90 0.57 11.66 0.08
CA GLY A 90 -0.10 11.42 -1.19
C GLY A 90 0.69 10.66 -2.25
N ILE A 91 1.84 10.05 -1.91
CA ILE A 91 2.65 9.28 -2.86
C ILE A 91 3.37 8.09 -2.22
N ILE A 92 3.45 6.97 -2.94
CA ILE A 92 4.19 5.78 -2.52
C ILE A 92 4.72 5.01 -3.73
N THR A 93 5.85 4.32 -3.61
CA THR A 93 6.32 3.43 -4.68
C THR A 93 5.39 2.20 -4.81
N LEU A 94 5.19 1.71 -6.03
CA LEU A 94 4.41 0.50 -6.27
C LEU A 94 5.03 -0.72 -5.55
N THR A 95 6.35 -0.74 -5.45
CA THR A 95 7.12 -1.76 -4.72
C THR A 95 6.83 -1.75 -3.22
N ASP A 96 6.78 -0.58 -2.59
CA ASP A 96 6.44 -0.45 -1.18
C ASP A 96 4.97 -0.80 -0.94
N ALA A 97 4.07 -0.29 -1.80
CA ALA A 97 2.66 -0.65 -1.77
C ALA A 97 2.47 -2.16 -1.88
N PHE A 98 3.20 -2.84 -2.77
CA PHE A 98 3.16 -4.30 -2.93
C PHE A 98 3.58 -5.02 -1.66
N CYS A 99 4.71 -4.63 -1.07
CA CYS A 99 5.20 -5.23 0.16
C CYS A 99 4.23 -5.03 1.32
N LEU A 100 3.71 -3.81 1.48
CA LEU A 100 2.76 -3.46 2.53
C LEU A 100 1.41 -4.19 2.35
N PHE A 101 0.92 -4.30 1.11
CA PHE A 101 -0.36 -4.94 0.82
C PHE A 101 -0.30 -6.43 1.09
N ASN A 102 0.75 -7.10 0.61
CA ASN A 102 0.96 -8.51 0.88
C ASN A 102 1.21 -8.79 2.37
N ARG A 103 1.90 -7.89 3.07
CA ARG A 103 2.03 -7.98 4.53
C ARG A 103 0.68 -7.84 5.24
N ALA A 104 -0.21 -6.99 4.75
CA ALA A 104 -1.56 -6.83 5.29
C ALA A 104 -2.48 -8.00 4.94
N ARG A 105 -2.24 -8.73 3.83
CA ARG A 105 -3.01 -9.93 3.44
C ARG A 105 -2.57 -11.21 4.14
N GLY A 106 -1.34 -11.27 4.65
CA GLY A 106 -0.82 -12.43 5.38
C GLY A 106 -0.58 -13.64 4.48
N THR A 107 -1.51 -14.59 4.44
CA THR A 107 -1.35 -15.87 3.71
C THR A 107 -1.88 -15.84 2.28
N GLU A 108 -2.81 -14.95 1.96
CA GLU A 108 -3.41 -14.86 0.63
C GLU A 108 -2.68 -13.84 -0.23
N LEU A 109 -1.45 -14.13 -0.62
CA LEU A 109 -0.60 -13.20 -1.36
C LEU A 109 -1.12 -12.90 -2.79
N VAL A 110 -0.80 -11.71 -3.28
CA VAL A 110 -1.04 -11.26 -4.66
C VAL A 110 0.28 -11.22 -5.41
N SER A 111 0.25 -11.60 -6.68
CA SER A 111 1.42 -11.50 -7.55
C SER A 111 1.68 -10.05 -7.99
N PRO A 112 2.93 -9.66 -8.30
CA PRO A 112 3.22 -8.30 -8.78
C PRO A 112 2.42 -7.91 -10.03
N GLN A 113 2.21 -8.86 -10.93
CA GLN A 113 1.46 -8.66 -12.18
C GLN A 113 -0.02 -8.40 -11.90
N ASP A 114 -0.61 -9.15 -10.96
CA ASP A 114 -2.02 -8.97 -10.59
C ASP A 114 -2.26 -7.63 -9.91
N MET A 115 -1.32 -7.19 -9.07
CA MET A 115 -1.39 -5.88 -8.42
C MET A 115 -1.26 -4.74 -9.43
N LEU A 116 -0.30 -4.83 -10.36
CA LEU A 116 -0.14 -3.83 -11.41
C LEU A 116 -1.41 -3.72 -12.27
N ALA A 117 -1.96 -4.84 -12.74
CA ALA A 117 -3.20 -4.86 -13.51
C ALA A 117 -4.39 -4.28 -12.73
N ALA A 118 -4.44 -4.50 -11.41
CA ALA A 118 -5.46 -3.91 -10.54
C ALA A 118 -5.31 -2.38 -10.45
N CYS A 119 -4.09 -1.86 -10.29
CA CYS A 119 -3.82 -0.42 -10.28
C CYS A 119 -4.14 0.24 -11.63
N GLU A 120 -3.76 -0.38 -12.75
CA GLU A 120 -4.02 0.15 -14.10
C GLU A 120 -5.52 0.25 -14.43
N SER A 121 -6.36 -0.51 -13.73
CA SER A 121 -7.82 -0.44 -13.91
C SER A 121 -8.50 0.70 -13.14
N TRP A 122 -7.79 1.46 -12.29
CA TRP A 122 -8.39 2.54 -11.49
C TRP A 122 -9.00 3.65 -12.33
N ASP A 123 -8.33 4.07 -13.41
CA ASP A 123 -8.85 5.11 -14.30
C ASP A 123 -10.18 4.68 -14.95
N ALA A 124 -10.27 3.41 -15.36
CA ALA A 124 -11.48 2.84 -15.96
C ALA A 124 -12.63 2.68 -14.94
N LEU A 125 -12.29 2.53 -13.65
CA LEU A 125 -13.25 2.40 -12.55
C LEU A 125 -13.67 3.75 -11.94
N GLY A 126 -13.06 4.85 -12.39
CA GLY A 126 -13.33 6.19 -11.86
C GLY A 126 -12.85 6.38 -10.42
N ILE A 127 -11.78 5.67 -10.03
CA ILE A 127 -11.14 5.80 -8.73
C ILE A 127 -10.06 6.89 -8.84
N ASP A 128 -10.05 7.84 -7.90
CA ASP A 128 -9.13 9.01 -7.89
C ASP A 128 -7.74 8.63 -7.36
N LEU A 129 -7.12 7.63 -7.98
CA LEU A 129 -5.76 7.15 -7.71
C LEU A 129 -5.08 6.89 -9.04
N HIS A 130 -3.84 7.36 -9.18
CA HIS A 130 -3.13 7.28 -10.44
C HIS A 130 -1.80 6.54 -10.31
N LEU A 131 -1.48 5.79 -11.36
CA LEU A 131 -0.21 5.12 -11.52
C LEU A 131 0.68 5.96 -12.44
N ARG A 132 1.88 6.28 -11.98
CA ARG A 132 2.88 7.01 -12.77
C ARG A 132 4.17 6.22 -12.86
N ARG A 133 4.80 6.27 -14.04
CA ARG A 133 6.15 5.76 -14.28
C ARG A 133 7.10 6.91 -14.57
N PHE A 134 8.18 7.02 -13.79
CA PHE A 134 9.26 7.96 -14.04
C PHE A 134 10.23 7.42 -15.10
N GLU A 135 11.11 8.28 -15.63
CA GLU A 135 12.08 7.90 -16.68
C GLU A 135 13.09 6.86 -16.21
N SER A 136 13.42 6.86 -14.92
CA SER A 136 14.25 5.82 -14.29
C SER A 136 13.61 4.43 -14.31
N GLY A 137 12.32 4.36 -14.58
CA GLY A 137 11.51 3.14 -14.52
C GLY A 137 10.81 2.93 -13.18
N VAL A 138 11.07 3.77 -12.16
CA VAL A 138 10.35 3.75 -10.88
C VAL A 138 8.86 4.00 -11.14
N VAL A 139 8.01 3.17 -10.52
CA VAL A 139 6.56 3.29 -10.63
C VAL A 139 6.00 3.69 -9.27
N VAL A 140 5.18 4.72 -9.25
CA VAL A 140 4.54 5.25 -8.04
C VAL A 140 3.02 5.25 -8.18
N ILE A 141 2.37 5.10 -7.04
CA ILE A 141 0.95 5.39 -6.86
C ILE A 141 0.87 6.75 -6.19
N HIS A 142 0.07 7.65 -6.74
CA HIS A 142 -0.08 9.00 -6.19
C HIS A 142 -1.51 9.52 -6.31
N THR A 143 -1.82 10.51 -5.47
CA THR A 143 -3.06 11.28 -5.56
C THR A 143 -2.91 12.44 -6.55
N LYS A 144 -4.03 13.04 -6.95
CA LYS A 144 -4.05 14.13 -7.94
C LYS A 144 -3.36 15.41 -7.46
N GLU A 145 -3.33 15.64 -6.15
CA GLU A 145 -2.67 16.80 -5.54
C GLU A 145 -1.15 16.76 -5.74
N ARG A 146 -0.60 15.55 -5.98
CA ARG A 146 0.83 15.33 -6.16
C ARG A 146 1.25 15.50 -7.63
N SER A 147 1.16 16.73 -8.12
CA SER A 147 1.60 17.08 -9.48
C SER A 147 3.07 17.52 -9.54
N ASP A 148 3.64 17.48 -10.74
CA ASP A 148 4.97 18.03 -11.02
C ASP A 148 5.07 19.52 -10.69
N GLU A 149 4.03 20.26 -11.05
CA GLU A 149 3.96 21.70 -10.81
C GLU A 149 4.01 22.03 -9.32
N HIS A 150 3.35 21.22 -8.48
CA HIS A 150 3.43 21.33 -7.02
C HIS A 150 4.85 21.12 -6.50
N ALA A 151 5.53 20.05 -6.95
CA ALA A 151 6.90 19.77 -6.56
C ALA A 151 7.87 20.90 -7.00
N CYS A 152 7.77 21.33 -8.25
CA CYS A 152 8.57 22.43 -8.78
C CYS A 152 8.34 23.75 -8.04
N SER A 153 7.09 24.05 -7.66
CA SER A 153 6.78 25.26 -6.88
C SER A 153 7.48 25.26 -5.52
N LYS A 154 7.51 24.11 -4.84
CA LYS A 154 8.20 23.94 -3.55
C LYS A 154 9.72 24.08 -3.71
N PHE A 155 10.31 23.49 -4.76
CA PHE A 155 11.74 23.64 -5.03
C PHE A 155 12.13 25.08 -5.34
N LYS A 156 11.34 25.80 -6.16
CA LYS A 156 11.57 27.23 -6.43
C LYS A 156 11.47 28.08 -5.17
N ALA A 157 10.54 27.76 -4.26
CA ALA A 157 10.42 28.46 -2.98
C ALA A 157 11.62 28.20 -2.05
N ALA A 158 12.17 26.99 -2.07
CA ALA A 158 13.38 26.65 -1.32
C ALA A 158 14.63 27.32 -1.91
N LEU A 159 14.73 27.37 -3.25
CA LEU A 159 15.85 27.95 -4.00
C LEU A 159 15.67 29.45 -4.24
N SER A 160 15.49 30.19 -3.14
CA SER A 160 15.19 31.63 -3.18
C SER A 160 16.40 32.52 -3.53
N SER A 161 17.62 31.97 -3.50
CA SER A 161 18.87 32.71 -3.72
C SER A 161 19.79 31.98 -4.71
N PHE A 162 20.68 32.70 -5.38
CA PHE A 162 21.63 32.07 -6.32
C PHE A 162 22.66 31.14 -5.64
N GLU A 163 22.87 31.29 -4.33
CA GLU A 163 23.78 30.45 -3.55
C GLU A 163 23.08 29.24 -2.91
N SER A 164 21.76 29.12 -3.02
CA SER A 164 21.05 27.95 -2.48
C SER A 164 21.14 26.79 -3.45
N SER A 165 21.58 25.64 -2.95
CA SER A 165 21.49 24.33 -3.58
C SER A 165 20.47 23.47 -2.83
N ILE A 166 20.01 22.40 -3.46
CA ILE A 166 19.17 21.39 -2.81
C ILE A 166 19.66 20.00 -3.18
N ASP A 167 19.90 19.15 -2.18
CA ASP A 167 20.22 17.74 -2.43
C ASP A 167 18.94 16.86 -2.37
N SER A 168 19.10 15.56 -2.63
CA SER A 168 17.97 14.61 -2.61
C SER A 168 17.37 14.42 -1.22
N TYR A 169 18.12 14.62 -0.14
CA TYR A 169 17.64 14.48 1.23
C TYR A 169 16.86 15.72 1.68
N GLU A 170 17.32 16.91 1.32
CA GLU A 170 16.61 18.17 1.54
C GLU A 170 15.32 18.23 0.71
N ALA A 171 15.39 17.80 -0.56
CA ALA A 171 14.22 17.65 -1.40
C ALA A 171 13.19 16.69 -0.78
N ALA A 172 13.63 15.56 -0.23
CA ALA A 172 12.77 14.62 0.48
C ALA A 172 12.09 15.25 1.70
N GLN A 173 12.79 16.12 2.45
CA GLN A 173 12.21 16.82 3.59
C GLN A 173 11.15 17.85 3.16
N ILE A 174 11.43 18.64 2.11
CA ILE A 174 10.50 19.66 1.56
C ILE A 174 9.24 19.01 0.99
N LEU A 175 9.42 17.85 0.36
CA LEU A 175 8.36 17.07 -0.25
C LEU A 175 7.70 16.09 0.71
N HIS A 176 8.19 15.90 1.94
CA HIS A 176 7.73 14.86 2.86
C HIS A 176 7.62 13.47 2.20
N THR A 177 8.66 13.07 1.48
CA THR A 177 8.70 11.80 0.74
C THR A 177 10.06 11.11 0.93
N THR A 178 10.28 9.98 0.25
CA THR A 178 11.57 9.28 0.29
C THR A 178 12.60 9.98 -0.60
N PRO A 179 13.91 9.88 -0.29
CA PRO A 179 14.97 10.42 -1.15
C PRO A 179 14.93 9.88 -2.58
N GLU A 180 14.45 8.65 -2.76
CA GLU A 180 14.27 8.03 -4.08
C GLU A 180 13.22 8.78 -4.91
N ILE A 181 12.02 8.99 -4.37
CA ILE A 181 10.96 9.74 -5.06
C ILE A 181 11.37 11.22 -5.24
N ALA A 182 12.00 11.82 -4.24
CA ALA A 182 12.46 13.20 -4.31
C ALA A 182 13.49 13.39 -5.43
N LEU A 183 14.39 12.43 -5.62
CA LEU A 183 15.37 12.45 -6.70
C LEU A 183 14.70 12.40 -8.08
N GLU A 184 13.63 11.61 -8.25
CA GLU A 184 12.84 11.61 -9.50
C GLU A 184 12.20 12.97 -9.78
N TYR A 185 11.69 13.67 -8.77
CA TYR A 185 11.19 15.03 -8.93
C TYR A 185 12.29 16.03 -9.27
N LEU A 186 13.50 15.86 -8.74
CA LEU A 186 14.65 16.70 -9.11
C LEU A 186 15.06 16.46 -10.57
N TYR A 187 15.12 15.21 -11.02
CA TYR A 187 15.37 14.87 -12.43
C TYR A 187 14.31 15.45 -13.37
N MET A 188 13.04 15.34 -12.99
CA MET A 188 11.94 15.93 -13.75
C MET A 188 12.06 17.46 -13.82
N ALA A 189 12.38 18.11 -12.70
CA ALA A 189 12.55 19.56 -12.69
C ALA A 189 13.78 20.00 -13.50
N GLU A 190 14.84 19.19 -13.55
CA GLU A 190 16.00 19.39 -14.41
C GLU A 190 15.64 19.25 -15.91
N SER A 191 14.88 18.24 -16.29
CA SER A 191 14.47 18.02 -17.69
C SER A 191 13.54 19.13 -18.21
N GLU A 192 12.72 19.71 -17.33
CA GLU A 192 11.90 20.90 -17.61
C GLU A 192 12.70 22.23 -17.61
N GLY A 193 14.01 22.17 -17.33
CA GLY A 193 14.89 23.35 -17.29
C GLY A 193 14.64 24.29 -16.11
N ILE A 194 13.99 23.79 -15.05
CA ILE A 194 13.70 24.54 -13.83
C ILE A 194 14.90 24.56 -12.90
N LEU A 195 15.62 23.44 -12.84
CA LEU A 195 16.83 23.26 -12.03
C LEU A 195 18.01 22.93 -12.93
N CYS A 196 19.22 23.19 -12.42
CA CYS A 196 20.46 22.73 -13.02
C CYS A 196 21.24 21.90 -11.99
N ARG A 197 21.87 20.83 -12.44
CA ARG A 197 22.73 19.99 -11.62
C ARG A 197 24.11 20.63 -11.45
N ASP A 198 24.64 20.53 -10.24
CA ASP A 198 26.04 20.80 -9.93
C ASP A 198 26.77 19.47 -9.73
N ASP A 199 27.65 19.11 -10.66
CA ASP A 199 28.47 17.88 -10.64
C ASP A 199 29.89 18.14 -10.07
N GLY A 200 30.03 19.20 -9.26
CA GLY A 200 31.31 19.68 -8.68
C GLY A 200 31.95 18.80 -7.62
#